data_AF-A0A5N9A302-F1
#
_entry.id   AF-A0A5N9A302-F1
#
_cell.length_a   1.000
_cell.length_b   1.000
_cell.length_c   1.000
_cell.angle_alpha   90.00
_cell.angle_beta   90.00
_cell.angle_gamma   90.00
#
_symmetry.space_group_name_H-M   'P 1'
#
loop_
_entity.id
_entity.type
_entity.pdbx_description
1 polymer ?
#
loop_
_entity_poly.entity_id
_entity_poly.type
_entity_poly.pdbx_seq_one_letter_code
_entity_poly.pdbx_strand_id
1 'polypeptide(L)' 'MAIVVATKDRPEQLRSVLSCIQGQSFTPDQIVVVDGGDRTVAEVAQEFGGLPIDY' A
#
# COMPACT_ATOMS: atom_id res chain seq x y z
N MET A 1 13.54 -6.99 2.68
CA MET A 1 13.33 -5.54 2.58
C MET A 1 11.88 -5.22 2.92
N ALA A 2 11.66 -4.29 3.84
CA ALA A 2 10.32 -3.81 4.19
C ALA A 2 10.11 -2.39 3.64
N ILE A 3 8.90 -2.09 3.17
CA ILE A 3 8.47 -0.75 2.76
C ILE A 3 7.37 -0.29 3.70
N VAL A 4 7.48 0.93 4.23
CA VAL A 4 6.42 1.53 5.06
C VAL A 4 5.83 2.71 4.31
N VAL A 5 4.51 2.69 4.09
CA VAL A 5 3.75 3.73 3.41
C VAL A 5 2.81 4.38 4.41
N ALA A 6 3.21 5.55 4.93
CA ALA A 6 2.32 6.38 5.73
C ALA A 6 1.40 7.20 4.81
N THR A 7 0.09 7.15 5.04
CA THR A 7 -0.92 7.85 4.24
C THR A 7 -2.00 8.48 5.13
N LYS A 8 -2.72 9.46 4.57
CA LYS A 8 -3.84 10.14 5.24
C LYS A 8 -4.81 10.66 4.18
N ASP A 9 -6.01 10.06 4.11
CA ASP A 9 -7.10 10.47 3.21
C ASP A 9 -6.68 10.56 1.72
N ARG A 10 -5.76 9.68 1.29
CA ARG A 10 -5.11 9.70 -0.03
C ARG A 10 -5.22 8.35 -0.76
N PRO A 11 -6.44 7.89 -1.09
CA PRO A 11 -6.65 6.60 -1.73
C PRO A 11 -5.97 6.50 -3.10
N GLU A 12 -6.05 7.54 -3.93
CA GLU A 12 -5.48 7.53 -5.29
C GLU A 12 -3.95 7.48 -5.29
N GLN A 13 -3.31 8.20 -4.36
CA GLN A 13 -1.85 8.17 -4.23
C GLN A 13 -1.38 6.83 -3.69
N LEU A 14 -2.09 6.26 -2.71
CA LEU A 14 -1.80 4.91 -2.22
C LEU A 14 -1.89 3.89 -3.36
N ARG A 15 -2.97 3.94 -4.17
CA ARG A 15 -3.14 3.07 -5.34
C ARG A 15 -1.99 3.21 -6.34
N SER A 16 -1.59 4.44 -6.65
CA SER A 16 -0.46 4.69 -7.55
C SER A 16 0.84 4.09 -7.02
N VAL A 17 1.14 4.24 -5.73
CA VAL A 17 2.37 3.70 -5.13
C VAL A 17 2.35 2.17 -5.14
N LEU A 18 1.25 1.54 -4.72
CA LEU A 18 1.13 0.08 -4.70
C LEU A 18 1.21 -0.51 -6.11
N SER A 19 0.61 0.13 -7.11
CA SER A 19 0.74 -0.26 -8.52
C SER A 19 2.20 -0.18 -9.01
N CYS A 20 2.92 0.89 -8.65
CA CYS A 20 4.34 0.99 -8.97
C CYS A 20 5.17 -0.12 -8.32
N ILE A 21 4.88 -0.48 -7.06
CA ILE A 21 5.56 -1.57 -6.34
C ILE A 21 5.28 -2.92 -7.01
N GLN A 22 4.02 -3.20 -7.37
CA GLN A 22 3.63 -4.44 -8.04
C GLN A 22 4.32 -4.63 -9.40
N GLY A 23 4.62 -3.54 -10.10
CA GLY A 23 5.33 -3.56 -11.38
C GLY A 23 6.86 -3.64 -11.29
N GLN A 24 7.46 -3.65 -10.10
CA GLN A 24 8.92 -3.76 -9.95
C GLN A 24 9.41 -5.19 -10.26
N SER A 25 10.68 -5.31 -10.68
CA SER A 25 11.33 -6.62 -10.90
C SER A 25 11.61 -7.40 -9.60
N PHE A 26 11.47 -6.76 -8.44
CA PHE A 26 11.64 -7.34 -7.12
C PHE A 26 10.44 -6.99 -6.24
N THR A 27 9.82 -8.00 -5.63
CA THR A 27 8.73 -7.81 -4.67
C THR A 27 9.30 -7.71 -3.26
N PRO A 28 8.98 -6.65 -2.49
CA PRO A 28 9.37 -6.55 -1.08
C PRO A 28 8.83 -7.73 -0.27
N ASP A 29 9.54 -8.11 0.80
CA ASP A 29 9.08 -9.18 1.70
C ASP A 29 7.86 -8.74 2.54
N GLN A 30 7.73 -7.43 2.75
CA GLN A 30 6.67 -6.83 3.56
C GLN A 30 6.40 -5.39 3.13
N ILE A 31 5.13 -5.00 3.13
CA ILE A 31 4.67 -3.63 2.92
C ILE A 31 3.73 -3.29 4.07
N VAL A 32 4.05 -2.26 4.86
CA VAL A 32 3.20 -1.81 5.97
C VAL A 32 2.54 -0.50 5.58
N VAL A 33 1.21 -0.46 5.56
CA VAL A 33 0.43 0.76 5.32
C VAL A 33 0.00 1.33 6.67
N VAL A 34 0.49 2.53 6.99
CA VAL A 34 0.08 3.25 8.20
C VAL A 34 -0.92 4.32 7.80
N ASP A 35 -2.20 4.06 8.02
CA ASP A 35 -3.28 5.01 7.70
C ASP A 35 -3.59 5.93 8.90
N GLY A 36 -3.42 7.23 8.69
CA GLY A 36 -3.79 8.30 9.64
C GLY A 36 -5.01 9.11 9.18
N GLY A 37 -5.77 8.61 8.21
CA GLY A 37 -7.00 9.21 7.68
C GLY A 37 -8.19 9.08 8.60
N ASP A 38 -9.15 10.01 8.43
CA ASP A 38 -10.47 9.90 9.06
C ASP A 38 -11.36 8.94 8.25
N ARG A 39 -11.04 8.73 6.96
CA ARG A 39 -11.65 7.73 6.09
C ARG A 39 -10.62 6.65 5.78
N THR A 40 -10.95 5.41 6.11
CA THR A 40 -10.08 4.26 5.84
C THR A 40 -9.80 4.11 4.35
N VAL A 41 -8.55 3.78 4.02
CA VAL A 41 -8.13 3.38 2.67
C VAL A 41 -7.83 1.88 2.57
N ALA A 42 -8.30 1.07 3.53
CA ALA A 42 -8.12 -0.37 3.55
C ALA A 42 -8.64 -1.08 2.29
N GLU A 43 -9.71 -0.57 1.69
CA GLU A 43 -10.24 -1.07 0.42
C GLU A 43 -9.20 -0.99 -0.70
N VAL A 44 -8.40 0.08 -0.74
CA VAL A 44 -7.32 0.24 -1.72
C VAL A 44 -6.23 -0.79 -1.50
N ALA A 45 -5.87 -1.10 -0.25
CA ALA A 45 -4.88 -2.15 0.04
C ALA A 45 -5.37 -3.54 -0.42
N GLN A 46 -6.66 -3.82 -0.27
CA GLN A 46 -7.27 -5.09 -0.69
C GLN A 46 -7.29 -5.28 -2.20
N GLU A 47 -7.29 -4.21 -3.00
CA GLU A 47 -7.16 -4.28 -4.47
C GLU A 47 -5.83 -4.96 -4.90
N PHE A 48 -4.80 -4.94 -4.04
CA PHE A 48 -3.46 -5.47 -4.33
C PHE A 48 -3.16 -6.78 -3.60
N GLY A 49 -4.08 -7.75 -3.62
CA GLY A 49 -3.94 -9.03 -2.89
C GLY A 49 -2.73 -9.92 -3.25
N GLY A 50 -1.95 -9.56 -4.28
CA GLY A 50 -0.67 -10.22 -4.61
C GLY A 50 0.55 -9.61 -3.92
N LEU A 51 0.39 -8.50 -3.19
CA LEU A 51 1.44 -7.86 -2.43
C LEU A 51 1.34 -8.27 -0.95
N PRO A 52 2.48 -8.46 -0.23
CA PRO A 52 2.49 -8.78 1.19
C PRO A 52 2.21 -7.53 2.03
N ILE A 53 0.96 -7.07 2.03
CA ILE A 53 0.53 -5.83 2.71
C ILE A 53 -0.01 -6.15 4.11
N ASP A 54 0.59 -5.52 5.11
CA ASP A 54 0.06 -5.36 6.46
C ASP A 54 -0.53 -3.95 6.58
N TYR A 55 -1.77 -3.85 7.04
CA TYR A 55 -2.53 -2.61 7.20
C TYR A 55 -2.84 -2.36 8.67
#